data_AF-A0A059L5I1-F1
#
_entry.id   AF-A0A059L5I1-F1
#
_cell.length_a   1.000
_cell.length_b   1.000
_cell.length_c   1.000
_cell.angle_alpha   90.00
_cell.angle_beta   90.00
_cell.angle_gamma   90.00
#
_symmetry.space_group_name_H-M   'P 1'
#
loop_
_entity.id
_entity.type
_entity.pdbx_description
1 polymer ?
#
loop_
_entity_poly.entity_id
_entity_poly.type
_entity_poly.pdbx_seq_one_letter_code
_entity_poly.pdbx_strand_id
1 'polypeptide(L)'
;MSKIIQNTSKTEIKTPGDCADLGDIRNAIDALDEQIIQIMGQRMSFVRAASRFKPSESSIPAPDRVAQMLPQRREWAEVAGLNADFIEQLYSQIINWYISEQIDYWRQQRGLA
;
A
#
# COMPACT_ATOMS: atom_id res chain seq x y z
N MET A 1 23.18 -27.58 4.10
CA MET A 1 23.06 -27.40 2.64
C MET A 1 21.61 -27.10 2.28
N SER A 2 21.29 -25.85 1.96
CA SER A 2 20.45 -25.49 0.81
C SER A 2 20.15 -23.99 0.81
N LYS A 3 20.72 -23.33 -0.21
CA LYS A 3 20.20 -22.19 -0.97
C LYS A 3 19.90 -20.94 -0.14
N ILE A 4 20.88 -20.06 0.07
CA ILE A 4 21.22 -18.97 -0.87
C ILE A 4 20.03 -18.61 -1.76
N ILE A 5 19.20 -17.69 -1.28
CA ILE A 5 18.37 -16.84 -2.13
C ILE A 5 19.19 -15.57 -2.35
N GLN A 6 20.09 -15.61 -3.34
CA GLN A 6 20.58 -14.38 -3.94
C GLN A 6 19.39 -13.78 -4.68
N ASN A 7 18.75 -12.77 -4.10
CA ASN A 7 17.80 -11.97 -4.85
C ASN A 7 18.62 -11.07 -5.80
N THR A 8 18.66 -11.49 -7.05
CA THR A 8 19.39 -10.92 -8.17
C THR A 8 18.86 -9.53 -8.53
N SER A 9 19.79 -8.58 -8.64
CA SER A 9 19.63 -7.25 -9.28
C SER A 9 18.61 -6.29 -8.64
N LYS A 10 18.92 -5.75 -7.46
CA LYS A 10 18.43 -4.41 -7.13
C LYS A 10 19.17 -3.43 -8.03
N THR A 11 18.51 -2.92 -9.06
CA THR A 11 18.98 -1.72 -9.75
C THR A 11 19.09 -0.63 -8.69
N GLU A 12 20.32 -0.20 -8.39
CA GLU A 12 20.57 0.83 -7.41
C GLU A 12 19.92 2.12 -7.90
N ILE A 13 18.91 2.60 -7.18
CA ILE A 13 18.22 3.85 -7.52
C ILE A 13 19.21 4.97 -7.27
N LYS A 14 19.65 5.63 -8.35
CA LYS A 14 20.50 6.82 -8.29
C LYS A 14 19.82 7.91 -7.47
N THR A 15 20.59 8.71 -6.75
CA THR A 15 20.02 9.91 -6.14
C THR A 15 19.58 10.88 -7.24
N PRO A 16 18.60 11.76 -6.98
CA PRO A 16 18.20 12.77 -7.96
C PRO A 16 19.37 13.63 -8.47
N GLY A 17 20.38 13.89 -7.62
CA GLY A 17 21.57 14.68 -7.98
C GLY A 17 22.59 13.93 -8.84
N ASP A 18 22.56 12.59 -8.85
CA ASP A 18 23.48 11.74 -9.61
C ASP A 18 22.92 11.30 -10.97
N CYS A 19 21.68 11.68 -11.29
CA CYS A 19 21.06 11.35 -12.57
C CYS A 19 21.65 12.21 -13.70
N ALA A 20 22.19 11.57 -14.72
CA ALA A 20 22.86 12.25 -15.83
C ALA A 20 21.88 12.67 -16.94
N ASP A 21 20.76 11.97 -17.08
CA ASP A 21 19.75 12.22 -18.11
C ASP A 21 18.33 11.82 -17.67
N LEU A 22 17.36 12.02 -18.57
CA LEU A 22 15.96 11.64 -18.33
C LEU A 22 15.75 10.13 -18.26
N GLY A 23 16.66 9.32 -18.83
CA GLY A 23 16.61 7.86 -18.73
C GLY A 23 16.86 7.42 -17.29
N ASP A 24 17.88 7.98 -16.65
CA ASP A 24 18.18 7.74 -15.23
C ASP A 24 16.99 8.09 -14.32
N ILE A 25 16.39 9.26 -14.53
CA ILE A 25 15.24 9.72 -13.73
C ILE A 25 14.04 8.79 -13.90
N ARG A 26 13.71 8.38 -15.13
CA ARG A 26 12.58 7.48 -15.39
C ARG A 26 12.79 6.11 -14.78
N ASN A 27 13.99 5.54 -14.91
CA ASN A 27 14.33 4.26 -14.29
C ASN A 27 14.20 4.33 -12.75
N ALA A 28 14.60 5.44 -12.15
CA ALA A 28 14.44 5.66 -10.72
C ALA A 28 12.95 5.73 -10.31
N ILE A 29 12.11 6.45 -11.07
CA ILE A 29 10.67 6.55 -10.82
C ILE A 29 9.99 5.18 -10.98
N ASP A 30 10.26 4.46 -12.09
CA ASP A 30 9.69 3.13 -12.34
C ASP A 30 10.03 2.15 -11.21
N ALA A 31 11.27 2.20 -10.69
CA ALA A 31 11.71 1.37 -9.57
C ALA A 31 11.05 1.75 -8.24
N LEU A 32 10.71 3.04 -8.03
CA LEU A 32 9.93 3.47 -6.86
C LEU A 32 8.47 3.03 -6.96
N ASP A 33 7.88 3.15 -8.15
CA ASP A 33 6.50 2.72 -8.40
C ASP A 33 6.34 1.21 -8.22
N GLU A 34 7.31 0.41 -8.69
CA GLU A 34 7.34 -1.03 -8.41
C GLU A 34 7.36 -1.30 -6.89
N GLN A 35 8.17 -0.57 -6.13
CA GLN A 35 8.21 -0.71 -4.67
C GLN A 35 6.87 -0.33 -4.01
N ILE A 36 6.21 0.73 -4.47
CA ILE A 36 4.88 1.12 -3.99
C ILE A 36 3.88 -0.02 -4.22
N ILE A 37 3.88 -0.62 -5.42
CA ILE A 37 3.00 -1.76 -5.75
C ILE A 37 3.30 -2.98 -4.87
N GLN A 38 4.59 -3.29 -4.65
CA GLN A 38 4.99 -4.38 -3.75
C GLN A 38 4.51 -4.14 -2.31
N ILE A 39 4.63 -2.90 -1.80
CA ILE A 39 4.14 -2.51 -0.47
C ILE A 39 2.60 -2.61 -0.41
N MET A 40 1.89 -2.25 -1.48
CA MET A 40 0.44 -2.46 -1.56
C MET A 40 0.08 -3.94 -1.47
N GLY A 41 0.80 -4.81 -2.19
CA GLY A 41 0.64 -6.26 -2.05
C GLY A 41 0.84 -6.77 -0.62
N GLN A 42 1.89 -6.27 0.06
CA GLN A 42 2.14 -6.59 1.47
C GLN A 42 1.01 -6.07 2.37
N ARG A 43 0.56 -4.81 2.19
CA ARG A 43 -0.59 -4.25 2.91
C ARG A 43 -1.83 -5.12 2.75
N MET A 44 -2.05 -5.73 1.57
CA MET A 44 -3.22 -6.57 1.30
C MET A 44 -3.17 -7.86 2.12
N SER A 45 -1.99 -8.43 2.29
CA SER A 45 -1.81 -9.60 3.16
C SER A 45 -2.25 -9.32 4.60
N PHE A 46 -1.96 -8.12 5.13
CA PHE A 46 -2.41 -7.70 6.46
C PHE A 46 -3.91 -7.47 6.53
N VAL A 47 -4.51 -6.86 5.51
CA VAL A 47 -5.97 -6.66 5.44
C VAL A 47 -6.70 -8.01 5.41
N ARG A 48 -6.24 -8.98 4.61
CA ARG A 48 -6.78 -10.34 4.58
C ARG A 48 -6.59 -11.06 5.92
N ALA A 49 -5.43 -10.92 6.56
CA ALA A 49 -5.19 -11.48 7.88
C ALA A 49 -6.16 -10.88 8.93
N ALA A 50 -6.48 -9.58 8.82
CA ALA A 50 -7.41 -8.91 9.71
C ALA A 50 -8.85 -9.46 9.59
N SER A 51 -9.26 -10.05 8.46
CA SER A 51 -10.58 -10.67 8.28
C SER A 51 -10.85 -11.78 9.30
N ARG A 52 -9.82 -12.43 9.84
CA ARG A 52 -9.95 -13.46 10.90
C ARG A 52 -10.54 -12.91 12.19
N PHE A 53 -10.39 -11.61 12.44
CA PHE A 53 -10.91 -10.92 13.63
C PHE A 53 -12.26 -10.23 13.40
N LYS A 54 -12.85 -10.38 12.21
CA LYS A 54 -14.14 -9.76 11.85
C LYS A 54 -15.28 -10.78 12.05
N PRO A 55 -16.13 -10.63 13.08
CA PRO A 55 -17.18 -11.60 13.39
C PRO A 55 -18.29 -11.64 12.32
N SER A 56 -18.54 -10.53 11.63
CA SER A 56 -19.54 -10.41 10.57
C SER A 56 -19.03 -9.55 9.42
N GLU A 57 -19.65 -9.66 8.24
CA GLU A 57 -19.36 -8.77 7.12
C GLU A 57 -19.58 -7.30 7.47
N SER A 58 -20.66 -6.98 8.18
CA SER A 58 -20.98 -5.62 8.65
C SER A 58 -19.93 -5.04 9.61
N SER A 59 -19.11 -5.88 10.25
CA SER A 59 -18.01 -5.43 11.10
C SER A 59 -16.73 -5.07 10.33
N ILE A 60 -16.67 -5.36 9.03
CA ILE A 60 -15.50 -5.13 8.19
C ILE A 60 -15.23 -3.64 8.02
N PRO A 61 -16.19 -2.82 7.51
CA PRO A 61 -16.04 -1.37 7.55
C PRO A 61 -15.85 -0.90 8.99
N ALA A 62 -14.80 -0.11 9.22
CA ALA A 62 -14.47 0.43 10.52
C ALA A 62 -14.39 1.96 10.42
N PRO A 63 -15.54 2.67 10.39
CA PRO A 63 -15.59 4.10 10.10
C PRO A 63 -14.72 4.92 11.06
N ASP A 64 -14.74 4.61 12.37
CA ASP A 64 -13.89 5.28 13.36
C ASP A 64 -12.40 5.08 13.07
N ARG A 65 -12.01 3.89 12.60
CA ARG A 65 -10.62 3.63 12.21
C ARG A 65 -10.25 4.44 10.98
N VAL A 66 -11.12 4.54 9.98
CA VAL A 66 -10.88 5.35 8.77
C VAL A 66 -10.77 6.84 9.14
N ALA A 67 -11.65 7.34 9.99
CA ALA A 67 -11.64 8.72 10.48
C ALA A 67 -10.34 9.08 11.23
N GLN A 68 -9.71 8.11 11.90
CA GLN A 68 -8.39 8.29 12.52
C GLN A 68 -7.23 8.16 11.52
N MET A 69 -7.38 7.31 10.49
CA MET A 69 -6.32 7.07 9.51
C MET A 69 -6.04 8.26 8.62
N LEU A 70 -7.09 8.93 8.13
CA LEU A 70 -6.97 9.98 7.11
C LEU A 70 -6.21 11.22 7.62
N PRO A 71 -6.53 11.81 8.79
CA PRO A 71 -5.76 12.94 9.34
C PRO A 71 -4.28 12.59 9.53
N GLN A 72 -3.98 11.39 10.02
CA GLN A 72 -2.61 10.94 10.18
C GLN A 72 -1.86 10.83 8.85
N ARG A 73 -2.53 10.44 7.75
CA ARG A 73 -1.90 10.43 6.42
C ARG A 73 -1.67 11.85 5.89
N ARG A 74 -2.54 12.81 6.23
CA ARG A 74 -2.29 14.23 5.93
C ARG A 74 -1.01 14.71 6.61
N GLU A 75 -0.85 14.43 7.91
CA GLU A 75 0.35 14.82 8.67
C GLU A 75 1.62 14.21 8.04
N TRP A 76 1.57 12.94 7.63
CA TRP A 76 2.70 12.30 6.94
C TRP A 76 3.00 12.93 5.58
N ALA A 77 1.97 13.36 4.85
CA ALA A 77 2.14 14.05 3.57
C ALA A 77 2.90 15.36 3.76
N GLU A 78 2.52 16.16 4.76
CA GLU A 78 3.15 17.44 5.06
C GLU A 78 4.62 17.25 5.44
N VAL A 79 4.93 16.27 6.29
CA VAL A 79 6.32 15.93 6.66
C VAL A 79 7.14 15.49 5.44
N ALA A 80 6.52 14.80 4.48
CA ALA A 80 7.17 14.36 3.24
C ALA A 80 7.24 15.45 2.16
N GLY A 81 6.74 16.66 2.41
CA GLY A 81 6.70 17.75 1.41
C GLY A 81 5.66 17.55 0.31
N LEU A 82 4.62 16.75 0.56
CA LEU A 82 3.52 16.46 -0.37
C LEU A 82 2.26 17.26 -0.02
N ASN A 83 1.39 17.47 -1.00
CA ASN A 83 0.09 18.10 -0.76
C ASN A 83 -0.82 17.18 0.09
N ALA A 84 -1.22 17.65 1.27
CA ALA A 84 -2.01 16.89 2.22
C ALA A 84 -3.38 16.46 1.66
N ASP A 85 -4.07 17.34 0.93
CA ASP A 85 -5.40 17.06 0.37
C ASP A 85 -5.33 15.97 -0.70
N PHE A 86 -4.31 16.02 -1.56
CA PHE A 86 -4.05 14.98 -2.56
C PHE A 86 -3.79 13.63 -1.90
N ILE A 87 -2.91 13.58 -0.88
CA ILE A 87 -2.58 12.33 -0.20
C ILE A 87 -3.77 11.77 0.57
N GLU A 88 -4.58 12.61 1.21
CA GLU A 88 -5.82 12.16 1.84
C GLU A 88 -6.78 11.53 0.83
N GLN A 89 -7.02 12.19 -0.31
CA GLN A 89 -7.91 11.68 -1.36
C GLN A 89 -7.39 10.36 -1.95
N LEU A 90 -6.07 10.25 -2.17
CA LEU A 90 -5.44 9.01 -2.61
C LEU A 90 -5.64 7.89 -1.57
N TYR A 91 -5.39 8.17 -0.29
CA TYR A 91 -5.56 7.17 0.76
C TYR A 91 -7.01 6.81 1.03
N SER A 92 -7.96 7.72 0.83
CA SER A 92 -9.39 7.41 0.88
C SER A 92 -9.76 6.37 -0.18
N GLN A 93 -9.31 6.55 -1.42
CA GLN A 93 -9.52 5.58 -2.50
C GLN A 93 -8.85 4.23 -2.20
N ILE A 94 -7.59 4.25 -1.75
CA ILE A 94 -6.86 3.04 -1.33
C ILE A 94 -7.64 2.34 -0.22
N ILE A 95 -8.02 3.02 0.85
CA ILE A 95 -8.72 2.39 1.98
C ILE A 95 -10.03 1.75 1.52
N ASN A 96 -10.83 2.44 0.72
CA ASN A 96 -12.10 1.94 0.20
C ASN A 96 -11.91 0.68 -0.65
N TRP A 97 -10.92 0.65 -1.54
CA TRP A 97 -10.60 -0.53 -2.34
C TRP A 97 -10.22 -1.73 -1.45
N TYR A 98 -9.38 -1.54 -0.43
CA TYR A 98 -9.00 -2.63 0.47
C TYR A 98 -10.16 -3.12 1.34
N ILE A 99 -11.09 -2.25 1.74
CA ILE A 99 -12.29 -2.66 2.47
C ILE A 99 -13.15 -3.56 1.57
N SER A 100 -13.32 -3.21 0.29
CA SER A 100 -14.03 -4.05 -0.68
C SER A 100 -13.38 -5.42 -0.82
N GLU A 101 -12.07 -5.46 -1.06
CA GLU A 101 -11.30 -6.71 -1.15
C GLU A 101 -11.37 -7.54 0.15
N GLN A 102 -11.45 -6.87 1.31
CA GLN A 102 -11.59 -7.53 2.59
C GLN A 102 -12.96 -8.21 2.73
N ILE A 103 -14.02 -7.58 2.25
CA ILE A 103 -15.38 -8.13 2.20
C ILE A 103 -15.40 -9.37 1.32
N ASP A 104 -14.88 -9.27 0.09
CA ASP A 104 -14.86 -10.39 -0.86
C ASP A 104 -14.05 -11.57 -0.32
N TYR A 105 -12.88 -11.30 0.24
CA TYR A 105 -12.06 -12.33 0.89
C TYR A 105 -12.79 -12.96 2.10
N TRP A 106 -13.46 -12.17 2.93
CA TRP A 106 -14.20 -12.67 4.09
C TRP A 106 -15.37 -13.58 3.67
N ARG A 107 -16.11 -13.21 2.61
CA ARG A 107 -17.18 -14.03 2.03
C ARG A 107 -16.62 -15.34 1.48
N GLN A 108 -15.54 -15.29 0.71
CA GLN A 108 -14.90 -16.46 0.13
C GLN A 108 -14.45 -17.46 1.20
N GLN A 109 -13.82 -17.00 2.28
CA GLN A 109 -13.37 -17.85 3.39
C GLN A 109 -14.53 -18.54 4.14
N ARG A 110 -15.78 -18.09 3.93
CA ARG A 110 -16.99 -18.60 4.58
C ARG A 110 -17.95 -19.29 3.62
N GLY A 111 -17.58 -19.44 2.34
CA GLY A 111 -18.43 -20.06 1.33
C GLY A 111 -19.66 -19.21 0.96
N LEU A 112 -19.55 -17.89 1.09
CA LEU A 112 -20.63 -16.92 0.81
C LEU A 112 -20.38 -16.14 -0.50
N ALA A 113 -19.41 -16.56 -1.30
CA ALA A 113 -19.01 -15.93 -2.55
C ALA A 113 -19.89 -16.39 -3.73
#